data_AF-A0A4Y7IIA4-F1
#
_entry.id   AF-A0A4Y7IIA4-F1
#
_cell.length_a   1.000
_cell.length_b   1.000
_cell.length_c   1.000
_cell.angle_alpha   90.00
_cell.angle_beta   90.00
_cell.angle_gamma   90.00
#
_symmetry.space_group_name_H-M   'P 1'
#
loop_
_entity.id
_entity.type
_entity.pdbx_description
1 polymer ?
#
loop_
_entity_poly.entity_id
_entity_poly.type
_entity_poly.pdbx_seq_one_letter_code
_entity_poly.pdbx_strand_id
1 'polypeptide(L)'
;MDNRMSGKDISEDDIIQFRRTCKNSGAKVLIETTNARDSFYRASVELVLNSCSRSTYDSAAILIDGESPQNFVAGMAFNLGLDTVRAARIVSASVASRTRSWFLQAWALEMQGKHSEAVEEISKICLIHQIFPPEEFSPEMEMVARGLEKHLRREQREFLLDLFVGKCDAGSRRSAAEALGLVKPVEY
;
A
#
# COMPACT_ATOMS: atom_id res chain seq x y z
N MET A 1 -13.79 27.93 -4.45
CA MET A 1 -13.04 26.83 -5.08
C MET A 1 -14.06 25.99 -5.84
N ASP A 2 -14.39 26.42 -7.06
CA ASP A 2 -15.25 25.67 -7.98
C ASP A 2 -14.36 25.04 -9.04
N ASN A 3 -13.88 23.83 -8.75
CA ASN A 3 -13.46 22.92 -9.80
C ASN A 3 -14.11 21.59 -9.48
N ARG A 4 -15.32 21.44 -10.05
CA ARG A 4 -16.03 20.19 -10.20
C ARG A 4 -15.03 19.09 -10.51
N MET A 5 -15.12 17.99 -9.76
CA MET A 5 -14.45 16.71 -9.98
C MET A 5 -14.90 16.06 -11.31
N SER A 6 -14.70 16.78 -12.41
CA SER A 6 -14.95 16.35 -13.77
C SER A 6 -13.73 15.61 -14.26
N GLY A 7 -13.57 14.34 -13.83
CA GLY A 7 -12.62 13.40 -14.44
C GLY A 7 -11.17 13.86 -14.56
N LYS A 8 -10.76 14.87 -13.79
CA LYS A 8 -9.36 15.30 -13.69
C LYS A 8 -8.71 14.45 -12.62
N ASP A 9 -7.65 13.74 -13.00
CA ASP A 9 -6.82 13.03 -12.05
C ASP A 9 -6.35 14.00 -10.96
N ILE A 10 -6.55 13.62 -9.70
CA ILE A 10 -6.07 14.39 -8.55
C ILE A 10 -4.54 14.34 -8.61
N SER A 11 -3.87 15.49 -8.78
CA SER A 11 -2.42 15.51 -8.92
C SER A 11 -1.72 15.29 -7.57
N GLU A 12 -0.49 14.74 -7.62
CA GLU A 12 0.30 14.54 -6.40
C GLU A 12 0.61 15.87 -5.70
N ASP A 13 0.87 16.92 -6.47
CA ASP A 13 1.12 18.28 -5.96
C ASP A 13 -0.10 18.88 -5.25
N ASP A 14 -1.31 18.66 -5.78
CA ASP A 14 -2.56 19.13 -5.15
C ASP A 14 -2.75 18.47 -3.77
N ILE A 15 -2.46 17.17 -3.66
CA ILE A 15 -2.56 16.42 -2.41
C ILE A 15 -1.55 16.94 -1.37
N ILE A 16 -0.30 17.16 -1.79
CA ILE A 16 0.75 17.69 -0.91
C ILE A 16 0.40 19.10 -0.44
N GLN A 17 -0.01 19.98 -1.37
CA GLN A 17 -0.40 21.35 -1.03
C GLN A 17 -1.61 21.39 -0.09
N PHE A 18 -2.60 20.53 -0.33
CA PHE A 18 -3.75 20.37 0.56
C PHE A 18 -3.30 19.97 1.96
N ARG A 19 -2.47 18.92 2.08
CA ARG A 19 -1.97 18.44 3.38
C ARG A 19 -1.22 19.53 4.13
N ARG A 20 -0.29 20.21 3.46
CA ARG A 20 0.52 21.29 4.04
C ARG A 20 -0.35 22.42 4.58
N THR A 21 -1.33 22.84 3.79
CA THR A 21 -2.26 23.93 4.17
C THR A 21 -3.10 23.54 5.39
N CYS A 22 -3.65 22.33 5.40
CA CYS A 22 -4.47 21.86 6.52
C CYS A 22 -3.64 21.60 7.79
N LYS A 23 -2.41 21.11 7.66
CA LYS A 23 -1.46 20.93 8.77
C LYS A 23 -1.11 22.26 9.43
N ASN A 24 -0.79 23.29 8.64
CA ASN A 24 -0.40 24.60 9.16
C ASN A 24 -1.56 25.35 9.83
N SER A 25 -2.79 25.14 9.35
CA SER A 25 -3.99 25.81 9.87
C SER A 25 -4.75 25.01 10.93
N GLY A 26 -4.48 23.70 11.06
CA GLY A 26 -5.30 22.78 11.85
C GLY A 26 -6.70 22.56 11.27
N ALA A 27 -6.96 23.00 10.03
CA ALA A 27 -8.29 22.99 9.45
C ALA A 27 -8.79 21.58 9.14
N LYS A 28 -10.11 21.40 9.27
CA LYS A 28 -10.84 20.29 8.68
C LYS A 28 -11.60 20.81 7.47
N VAL A 29 -11.52 20.09 6.35
CA VAL A 29 -12.18 20.45 5.10
C VAL A 29 -13.37 19.53 4.92
N LEU A 30 -14.54 20.14 4.75
CA LEU A 30 -15.76 19.42 4.43
C LEU A 30 -15.79 19.14 2.92
N ILE A 31 -15.76 17.86 2.55
CA ILE A 31 -16.09 17.41 1.20
C ILE A 31 -17.52 16.86 1.23
N GLU A 32 -18.41 17.48 0.44
CA GLU A 32 -19.86 17.28 0.54
C GLU A 32 -20.30 15.83 0.36
N THR A 33 -19.64 15.07 -0.51
CA THR A 33 -20.01 13.68 -0.78
C THR A 33 -18.98 12.71 -0.22
N THR A 34 -19.48 11.63 0.41
CA THR A 34 -18.64 10.53 0.92
C THR A 34 -17.78 9.93 -0.20
N ASN A 35 -18.31 9.79 -1.41
CA ASN A 35 -17.58 9.21 -2.52
C ASN A 35 -16.39 10.08 -2.97
N ALA A 36 -16.60 11.40 -3.07
CA ALA A 36 -15.53 12.35 -3.37
C ALA A 36 -14.42 12.30 -2.32
N ARG A 37 -14.82 12.32 -1.05
CA ARG A 37 -13.92 12.28 0.09
C ARG A 37 -13.08 11.00 0.12
N ASP A 38 -13.73 9.85 -0.04
CA ASP A 38 -13.06 8.56 -0.06
C ASP A 38 -12.14 8.40 -1.28
N SER A 39 -12.53 8.96 -2.43
CA SER A 39 -11.71 8.95 -3.64
C SER A 39 -10.45 9.81 -3.47
N PHE A 40 -10.59 11.00 -2.89
CA PHE A 40 -9.45 11.88 -2.59
C PHE A 40 -8.50 11.26 -1.56
N TYR A 41 -9.06 10.65 -0.50
CA TYR A 41 -8.26 9.93 0.47
C TYR A 41 -7.54 8.73 -0.15
N ARG A 42 -8.21 7.95 -1.01
CA ARG A 42 -7.58 6.84 -1.74
C ARG A 42 -6.43 7.33 -2.62
N ALA A 43 -6.61 8.41 -3.37
CA ALA A 43 -5.53 9.01 -4.16
C ALA A 43 -4.34 9.44 -3.28
N SER A 44 -4.62 9.96 -2.08
CA SER A 44 -3.59 10.33 -1.10
C SER A 44 -2.81 9.12 -0.57
N VAL A 45 -3.50 8.00 -0.31
CA VAL A 45 -2.85 6.73 0.06
C VAL A 45 -1.99 6.20 -1.10
N GLU A 46 -2.48 6.26 -2.34
CA GLU A 46 -1.70 5.82 -3.51
C GLU A 46 -0.43 6.67 -3.71
N LEU A 47 -0.49 7.99 -3.51
CA LEU A 47 0.70 8.85 -3.49
C LEU A 47 1.73 8.38 -2.47
N VAL A 48 1.27 8.05 -1.25
CA VAL A 48 2.13 7.58 -0.17
C VAL A 48 2.77 6.24 -0.54
N LEU A 49 2.00 5.28 -1.02
CA LEU A 49 2.52 3.96 -1.43
C LEU A 49 3.50 4.08 -2.62
N ASN A 50 3.22 4.95 -3.58
CA ASN A 50 4.14 5.26 -4.69
C ASN A 50 5.46 5.86 -4.16
N SER A 51 5.38 6.81 -3.23
CA SER A 51 6.56 7.41 -2.60
C SER A 51 7.41 6.37 -1.86
N CYS A 52 6.77 5.45 -1.13
CA CYS A 52 7.45 4.33 -0.51
C CYS A 52 8.13 3.44 -1.56
N SER A 53 7.45 3.10 -2.64
CA SER A 53 7.98 2.21 -3.68
C SER A 53 9.19 2.75 -4.47
N ARG A 54 9.42 4.07 -4.45
CA ARG A 54 10.59 4.72 -5.08
C ARG A 54 11.81 4.72 -4.16
N SER A 55 11.63 4.37 -2.89
CA SER A 55 12.68 4.36 -1.88
C SER A 55 13.30 2.96 -1.78
N THR A 56 14.60 2.89 -1.48
CA THR A 56 15.25 1.60 -1.21
C THR A 56 14.85 1.10 0.18
N TYR A 57 14.69 -0.22 0.33
CA TYR A 57 14.35 -0.88 1.61
C TYR A 57 15.33 -0.51 2.73
N ASP A 58 16.59 -0.24 2.38
CA ASP A 58 17.68 0.08 3.30
C ASP A 58 17.85 1.60 3.55
N SER A 59 16.98 2.46 2.99
CA SER A 59 17.14 3.92 3.05
C SER A 59 16.61 4.55 4.34
N ALA A 60 17.12 5.76 4.62
CA ALA A 60 16.69 6.65 5.68
C ALA A 60 15.15 6.83 5.73
N ALA A 61 14.64 7.22 6.90
CA ALA A 61 13.23 7.43 7.16
C ALA A 61 12.55 8.18 5.99
N ILE A 62 11.65 7.49 5.30
CA ILE A 62 10.88 8.04 4.18
C ILE A 62 10.03 9.17 4.72
N LEU A 63 10.13 10.34 4.11
CA LEU A 63 9.35 11.51 4.48
C LEU A 63 8.58 12.04 3.27
N ILE A 64 7.30 12.35 3.49
CA ILE A 64 6.40 12.97 2.54
C ILE A 64 6.05 14.34 3.12
N ASP A 65 6.57 15.40 2.50
CA ASP A 65 6.47 16.77 3.01
C ASP A 65 6.91 16.92 4.49
N GLY A 66 7.99 16.20 4.85
CA GLY A 66 8.53 16.18 6.21
C GLY A 66 7.74 15.32 7.21
N GLU A 67 6.79 14.50 6.76
CA GLU A 67 6.01 13.59 7.60
C GLU A 67 6.31 12.12 7.27
N SER A 68 6.26 11.24 8.28
CA SER A 68 6.27 9.80 8.00
C SER A 68 5.02 9.39 7.21
N PRO A 69 5.07 8.31 6.40
CA PRO A 69 3.92 7.82 5.66
C PRO A 69 2.67 7.63 6.52
N GLN A 70 2.82 7.08 7.74
CA GLN A 70 1.71 6.87 8.66
C GLN A 70 1.10 8.20 9.13
N ASN A 71 1.94 9.17 9.48
CA ASN A 71 1.48 10.49 9.95
C ASN A 71 0.80 11.27 8.82
N PHE A 72 1.32 11.19 7.59
CA PHE A 72 0.71 11.82 6.43
C PHE A 72 -0.72 11.29 6.21
N VAL A 73 -0.88 9.96 6.18
CA VAL A 73 -2.17 9.31 5.92
C VAL A 73 -3.16 9.55 7.07
N ALA A 74 -2.73 9.38 8.33
CA ALA A 74 -3.58 9.64 9.49
C ALA A 74 -4.01 11.11 9.57
N GLY A 75 -3.08 12.02 9.28
CA GLY A 75 -3.36 13.45 9.24
C GLY A 75 -4.31 13.83 8.10
N MET A 76 -4.14 13.23 6.92
CA MET A 76 -5.06 13.41 5.80
C MET A 76 -6.47 12.95 6.17
N ALA A 77 -6.61 11.77 6.78
CA ALA A 77 -7.90 11.27 7.26
C ALA A 77 -8.57 12.25 8.23
N PHE A 78 -7.80 12.79 9.18
CA PHE A 78 -8.26 13.80 10.13
C PHE A 78 -8.74 15.07 9.43
N ASN A 79 -7.96 15.62 8.49
CA ASN A 79 -8.31 16.85 7.78
C ASN A 79 -9.55 16.69 6.92
N LEU A 80 -9.78 15.51 6.36
CA LEU A 80 -10.98 15.21 5.57
C LEU A 80 -12.18 14.80 6.45
N GLY A 81 -11.99 14.61 7.75
CA GLY A 81 -13.01 14.11 8.67
C GLY A 81 -13.48 12.69 8.32
N LEU A 82 -12.59 11.82 7.86
CA LEU A 82 -12.90 10.40 7.72
C LEU A 82 -12.97 9.73 9.09
N ASP A 83 -13.90 8.79 9.22
CA ASP A 83 -13.89 7.83 10.30
C ASP A 83 -12.61 6.98 10.28
N THR A 84 -12.06 6.69 11.46
CA THR A 84 -10.78 5.98 11.61
C THR A 84 -10.83 4.56 11.04
N VAL A 85 -11.93 3.83 11.25
CA VAL A 85 -12.12 2.47 10.73
C VAL A 85 -12.24 2.52 9.22
N ARG A 86 -12.98 3.49 8.67
CA ARG A 86 -13.06 3.70 7.22
C ARG A 86 -11.69 4.02 6.61
N ALA A 87 -10.92 4.90 7.23
CA ALA A 87 -9.59 5.27 6.75
C ALA A 87 -8.63 4.08 6.78
N ALA A 88 -8.61 3.31 7.87
CA ALA A 88 -7.81 2.10 7.99
C ALA A 88 -8.15 1.08 6.91
N ARG A 89 -9.44 0.81 6.66
CA ARG A 89 -9.87 -0.10 5.58
C ARG A 89 -9.39 0.31 4.19
N ILE A 90 -9.41 1.61 3.88
CA ILE A 90 -8.90 2.10 2.59
C ILE A 90 -7.39 1.86 2.48
N VAL A 91 -6.63 2.11 3.56
CA VAL A 91 -5.19 1.84 3.60
C VAL A 91 -4.91 0.35 3.41
N SER A 92 -5.55 -0.52 4.20
CA SER A 92 -5.38 -1.98 4.10
C SER A 92 -5.72 -2.50 2.71
N ALA A 93 -6.81 -2.02 2.10
CA ALA A 93 -7.19 -2.40 0.75
C ALA A 93 -6.16 -1.96 -0.31
N SER A 94 -5.61 -0.74 -0.19
CA SER A 94 -4.56 -0.25 -1.08
C SER A 94 -3.25 -1.03 -0.91
N VAL A 95 -2.83 -1.33 0.33
CA VAL A 95 -1.67 -2.17 0.64
C VAL A 95 -1.82 -3.55 0.02
N ALA A 96 -2.99 -4.17 0.16
CA ALA A 96 -3.29 -5.48 -0.44
C ALA A 96 -3.26 -5.45 -1.97
N SER A 97 -3.89 -4.44 -2.57
CA SER A 97 -3.87 -4.24 -4.03
C SER A 97 -2.45 -4.13 -4.57
N ARG A 98 -1.60 -3.31 -3.94
CA ARG A 98 -0.18 -3.15 -4.31
C ARG A 98 0.62 -4.43 -4.09
N THR A 99 0.42 -5.11 -2.97
CA THR A 99 1.05 -6.41 -2.67
C THR A 99 0.78 -7.41 -3.80
N ARG A 100 -0.48 -7.56 -4.21
CA ARG A 100 -0.84 -8.44 -5.34
C ARG A 100 -0.14 -8.02 -6.63
N SER A 101 -0.20 -6.74 -6.97
CA SER A 101 0.39 -6.21 -8.21
C SER A 101 1.90 -6.45 -8.28
N TRP A 102 2.61 -6.21 -7.18
CA TRP A 102 4.07 -6.37 -7.13
C TRP A 102 4.50 -7.83 -7.14
N PHE A 103 3.75 -8.75 -6.53
CA PHE A 103 4.04 -10.19 -6.69
C PHE A 103 3.88 -10.65 -8.14
N LEU A 104 2.81 -10.22 -8.82
CA LEU A 104 2.61 -10.55 -10.24
C LEU A 104 3.70 -9.94 -11.12
N GLN A 105 4.09 -8.70 -10.85
CA GLN A 105 5.17 -8.03 -11.59
C GLN A 105 6.52 -8.71 -11.34
N ALA A 106 6.85 -9.04 -10.09
CA ALA A 106 8.07 -9.77 -9.74
C ALA A 106 8.14 -11.10 -10.49
N TRP A 107 7.04 -11.86 -10.53
CA TRP A 107 6.97 -13.10 -11.31
C TRP A 107 7.16 -12.87 -12.80
N ALA A 108 6.51 -11.85 -13.37
CA ALA A 108 6.64 -11.53 -14.78
C ALA A 108 8.09 -11.16 -15.16
N LEU A 109 8.80 -10.45 -14.27
CA LEU A 109 10.22 -10.10 -14.45
C LEU A 109 11.13 -11.32 -14.32
N GLU A 110 10.86 -12.21 -13.37
CA GLU A 110 11.61 -13.46 -13.23
C GLU A 110 11.49 -14.33 -14.49
N MET A 111 10.30 -14.43 -15.08
CA MET A 111 10.09 -15.16 -16.34
C MET A 111 10.80 -14.51 -17.55
N GLN A 112 11.17 -13.25 -17.44
CA GLN A 112 11.98 -12.53 -18.44
C GLN A 112 13.48 -12.61 -18.16
N GLY A 113 13.90 -13.32 -17.11
CA GLY A 113 15.30 -13.39 -16.67
C GLY A 113 15.80 -12.11 -16.00
N LYS A 114 14.90 -11.20 -15.63
CA LYS A 114 15.20 -9.90 -15.00
C LYS A 114 15.17 -10.00 -13.48
N HIS A 115 16.00 -10.89 -12.93
CA HIS A 115 15.99 -11.22 -11.50
C HIS A 115 16.20 -9.99 -10.59
N SER A 116 17.13 -9.10 -10.92
CA SER A 116 17.38 -7.88 -10.13
C SER A 116 16.14 -6.98 -10.05
N GLU A 117 15.42 -6.81 -11.16
CA GLU A 117 14.17 -6.03 -11.20
C GLU A 117 13.07 -6.74 -10.39
N ALA A 118 13.01 -8.08 -10.42
CA ALA A 118 12.07 -8.85 -9.60
C ALA A 118 12.33 -8.65 -8.10
N VAL A 119 13.60 -8.65 -7.67
CA VAL A 119 14.00 -8.35 -6.28
C VAL A 119 13.62 -6.92 -5.88
N GLU A 120 13.74 -5.96 -6.80
CA GLU A 120 13.29 -4.58 -6.56
C GLU A 120 11.77 -4.50 -6.33
N GLU A 121 10.96 -5.24 -7.10
CA GLU A 121 9.51 -5.31 -6.87
C GLU A 121 9.17 -5.94 -5.51
N ILE A 122 9.87 -7.01 -5.13
CA ILE A 122 9.72 -7.65 -3.82
C ILE A 122 10.08 -6.67 -2.68
N SER A 123 11.16 -5.89 -2.85
CA SER A 123 11.60 -4.91 -1.86
C SER A 123 10.51 -3.87 -1.55
N LYS A 124 9.69 -3.50 -2.54
CA LYS A 124 8.56 -2.58 -2.36
C LYS A 124 7.52 -3.18 -1.41
N ILE A 125 7.22 -4.47 -1.56
CA ILE A 125 6.27 -5.19 -0.69
C ILE A 125 6.76 -5.16 0.75
N CYS A 126 8.04 -5.44 0.97
CA CYS A 126 8.64 -5.48 2.30
C CYS A 126 8.54 -4.13 3.01
N LEU A 127 8.88 -3.07 2.29
CA LEU A 127 8.80 -1.72 2.81
C LEU A 127 7.35 -1.33 3.17
N ILE A 128 6.36 -1.61 2.31
CA ILE A 128 4.97 -1.28 2.64
C ILE A 128 4.42 -2.13 3.78
N HIS A 129 4.81 -3.40 3.91
CA HIS A 129 4.40 -4.25 5.04
C HIS A 129 5.09 -3.85 6.34
N GLN A 130 6.27 -3.23 6.29
CA GLN A 130 6.89 -2.65 7.48
C GLN A 130 6.20 -1.36 7.91
N ILE A 131 5.83 -0.50 6.96
CA ILE A 131 5.20 0.80 7.25
C ILE A 131 3.73 0.63 7.63
N PHE A 132 3.01 -0.22 6.90
CA PHE A 132 1.59 -0.54 7.06
C PHE A 132 1.42 -2.06 7.22
N PRO A 133 1.75 -2.60 8.40
CA PRO A 133 1.71 -4.05 8.63
C PRO A 133 0.30 -4.60 8.45
N PRO A 134 0.09 -5.57 7.55
CA PRO A 134 -1.18 -6.27 7.46
C PRO A 134 -1.49 -7.00 8.76
N GLU A 135 -2.75 -6.94 9.19
CA GLU A 135 -3.25 -7.73 10.31
C GLU A 135 -3.07 -9.24 10.00
N GLU A 136 -2.96 -10.04 11.06
CA GLU A 136 -2.86 -11.49 10.94
C GLU A 136 -4.16 -12.08 10.42
N PHE A 137 -4.07 -12.87 9.35
CA PHE A 137 -5.20 -13.46 8.62
C PHE A 137 -6.25 -12.42 8.19
N SER A 138 -5.80 -11.24 7.76
CA SER A 138 -6.72 -10.17 7.34
C SER A 138 -7.52 -10.59 6.09
N PRO A 139 -8.80 -10.18 5.97
CA PRO A 139 -9.60 -10.43 4.77
C PRO A 139 -8.94 -9.91 3.49
N GLU A 140 -8.21 -8.80 3.58
CA GLU A 140 -7.49 -8.22 2.46
C GLU A 140 -6.36 -9.13 1.97
N MET A 141 -5.58 -9.73 2.87
CA MET A 141 -4.52 -10.68 2.49
C MET A 141 -5.11 -11.98 1.93
N GLU A 142 -6.23 -12.45 2.46
CA GLU A 142 -6.97 -13.59 1.89
C GLU A 142 -7.41 -13.31 0.44
N MET A 143 -7.90 -12.09 0.17
CA MET A 143 -8.25 -11.65 -1.18
C MET A 143 -7.03 -11.58 -2.11
N VAL A 144 -5.85 -11.20 -1.61
CA VAL A 144 -4.59 -11.26 -2.37
C VAL A 144 -4.26 -12.69 -2.73
N ALA A 145 -4.29 -13.61 -1.76
CA ALA A 145 -4.00 -15.03 -1.97
C ALA A 145 -4.90 -15.65 -3.05
N ARG A 146 -6.23 -15.54 -2.89
CA ARG A 146 -7.21 -16.00 -3.89
C ARG A 146 -7.00 -15.33 -5.25
N GLY A 147 -6.50 -14.10 -5.25
CA GLY A 147 -6.15 -13.36 -6.44
C GLY A 147 -4.95 -13.94 -7.18
N LEU A 148 -3.87 -14.21 -6.45
CA LEU A 148 -2.62 -14.75 -6.98
C LEU A 148 -2.79 -16.20 -7.44
N GLU A 149 -3.59 -17.01 -6.75
CA GLU A 149 -3.90 -18.40 -7.12
C GLU A 149 -4.50 -18.55 -8.52
N LYS A 150 -5.15 -17.51 -9.04
CA LYS A 150 -5.69 -17.50 -10.41
C LYS A 150 -4.62 -17.38 -11.48
N HIS A 151 -3.43 -16.92 -11.13
CA HIS A 151 -2.35 -16.60 -12.07
C HIS A 151 -1.06 -17.39 -11.80
N LEU A 152 -0.85 -17.81 -10.55
CA LEU A 152 0.38 -18.44 -10.08
C LEU A 152 0.11 -19.83 -9.53
N ARG A 153 0.93 -20.80 -9.96
CA ARG A 153 0.97 -22.14 -9.37
C ARG A 153 1.59 -22.08 -7.98
N ARG A 154 1.39 -23.13 -7.19
CA ARG A 154 1.92 -23.22 -5.83
C ARG A 154 3.44 -23.07 -5.81
N GLU A 155 4.15 -23.74 -6.71
CA GLU A 155 5.62 -23.70 -6.77
C GLU A 155 6.15 -22.30 -7.08
N GLN A 156 5.41 -21.53 -7.89
CA GLN A 156 5.73 -20.14 -8.23
C GLN A 156 5.53 -19.21 -7.03
N ARG A 157 4.48 -19.46 -6.23
CA ARG A 157 4.24 -18.72 -4.99
C ARG A 157 5.31 -19.04 -3.94
N GLU A 158 5.72 -20.30 -3.83
CA GLU A 158 6.83 -20.72 -2.95
C GLU A 158 8.14 -20.05 -3.37
N PHE A 159 8.45 -20.00 -4.66
CA PHE A 159 9.60 -19.25 -5.18
C PHE A 159 9.57 -17.76 -4.81
N LEU A 160 8.42 -17.10 -4.98
CA LEU A 160 8.28 -15.69 -4.60
C LEU A 160 8.43 -15.47 -3.10
N LEU A 161 8.00 -16.42 -2.26
CA LEU A 161 8.22 -16.37 -0.82
C LEU A 161 9.71 -16.48 -0.49
N ASP A 162 10.44 -17.40 -1.14
CA ASP A 162 11.88 -17.54 -0.94
C ASP A 162 12.63 -16.26 -1.36
N LEU A 163 12.24 -15.67 -2.48
CA LEU A 163 12.77 -14.38 -2.95
C LEU A 163 12.50 -13.26 -1.92
N PHE A 164 11.29 -13.25 -1.36
CA PHE A 164 10.91 -12.32 -0.29
C PHE A 164 11.75 -12.50 0.97
N VAL A 165 11.90 -13.73 1.45
CA VAL A 165 12.69 -14.04 2.65
C VAL A 165 14.18 -13.71 2.44
N GLY A 166 14.69 -13.89 1.22
CA GLY A 166 16.07 -13.53 0.88
C GLY A 166 16.34 -12.03 0.95
N LYS A 167 15.32 -11.17 0.79
CA LYS A 167 15.47 -9.72 0.79
C LYS A 167 15.05 -9.04 2.09
N CYS A 168 14.15 -9.64 2.87
CA CYS A 168 13.38 -8.91 3.88
C CYS A 168 13.41 -9.56 5.26
N ASP A 169 13.29 -8.74 6.30
CA ASP A 169 13.36 -9.20 7.70
C ASP A 169 12.15 -10.07 8.10
N ALA A 170 12.33 -10.84 9.17
CA ALA A 170 11.33 -11.79 9.66
C ALA A 170 9.94 -11.17 9.96
N GLY A 171 9.88 -9.86 10.26
CA GLY A 171 8.64 -9.16 10.62
C GLY A 171 7.57 -9.15 9.52
N SER A 172 7.97 -9.14 8.25
CA SER A 172 7.03 -9.11 7.10
C SER A 172 6.86 -10.48 6.44
N ARG A 173 7.59 -11.51 6.91
CA ARG A 173 7.52 -12.87 6.34
C ARG A 173 6.12 -13.46 6.48
N ARG A 174 5.47 -13.25 7.63
CA ARG A 174 4.11 -13.75 7.91
C ARG A 174 3.12 -13.21 6.88
N SER A 175 3.02 -11.89 6.74
CA SER A 175 2.07 -11.24 5.85
C SER A 175 2.32 -11.57 4.37
N ALA A 176 3.59 -11.74 3.96
CA ALA A 176 3.92 -12.24 2.64
C ALA A 176 3.44 -13.68 2.40
N ALA A 177 3.65 -14.57 3.37
CA ALA A 177 3.22 -15.97 3.27
C ALA A 177 1.68 -16.11 3.24
N GLU A 178 0.97 -15.29 4.03
CA GLU A 178 -0.49 -15.16 3.97
C GLU A 178 -0.96 -14.63 2.61
N ALA A 179 -0.36 -13.54 2.11
CA ALA A 179 -0.68 -12.96 0.81
C ALA A 179 -0.43 -13.94 -0.35
N LEU A 180 0.59 -14.79 -0.23
CA LEU A 180 0.89 -15.86 -1.18
C LEU A 180 0.02 -17.11 -0.97
N GLY A 181 -0.87 -17.14 0.03
CA GLY A 181 -1.75 -18.28 0.30
C GLY A 181 -1.01 -19.56 0.70
N LEU A 182 0.18 -19.42 1.29
CA LEU A 182 1.04 -20.53 1.73
C LEU A 182 0.86 -20.87 3.22
N VAL A 183 0.16 -20.02 3.96
CA VAL A 183 -0.25 -20.25 5.35
C VAL A 183 -1.77 -20.16 5.42
N LYS A 184 -2.37 -21.05 6.21
CA LYS A 184 -3.81 -21.02 6.50
C LYS A 184 -4.03 -20.79 7.98
N PRO A 185 -5.17 -20.17 8.38
CA PRO A 185 -5.57 -20.14 9.77
C PRO A 185 -5.69 -21.57 10.30
N VAL A 186 -5.28 -21.79 11.54
CA VAL A 186 -5.57 -23.06 12.22
C VAL A 186 -7.07 -23.07 12.52
N GLU A 187 -7.82 -23.96 11.87
CA GLU A 187 -9.22 -24.20 12.20
C GLU A 187 -9.26 -24.95 13.55
N TYR A 188 -9.86 -24.32 14.56
CA TYR A 188 -10.13 -24.92 15.88
C TYR A 188 -11.53 -25.55 15.91
#